data_AF-A0A928DDC8-F1
#
_entry.id   AF-A0A928DDC8-F1
#
_cell.length_a   1.000
_cell.length_b   1.000
_cell.length_c   1.000
_cell.angle_alpha   90.00
_cell.angle_beta   90.00
_cell.angle_gamma   90.00
#
_symmetry.space_group_name_H-M   'P 1'
#
loop_
_entity.id
_entity.type
_entity.pdbx_description
1 polymer ?
#
loop_
_entity_poly.entity_id
_entity_poly.type
_entity_poly.pdbx_seq_one_letter_code
_entity_poly.pdbx_strand_id
1 'polypeptide(L)'
;MIRKGDKTTCPHCGEMTIVKQVTEMDGWTKKGEILTCALCGKKIADVQPEAEQTEKNDKLSALSALLGGETFEKPTVSLNQEDRRFCKDCKFAIRNAFVIRCELTDKVVEAMDDCKKFVKRENL
;
A
#
# COMPACT_ATOMS: atom_id res chain seq x y z
N MET A 1 -0.72 9.66 33.51
CA MET A 1 -1.02 9.08 32.18
C MET A 1 0.21 8.33 31.73
N ILE A 2 0.09 7.04 31.43
CA ILE A 2 1.19 6.18 30.99
C ILE A 2 1.16 6.14 29.46
N ARG A 3 2.23 6.58 28.80
CA ARG A 3 2.34 6.62 27.33
C ARG A 3 3.05 5.37 26.81
N LYS A 4 2.91 5.12 25.50
CA LYS A 4 3.61 4.03 24.81
C LYS A 4 5.12 4.24 24.95
N GLY A 5 5.85 3.22 25.43
CA GLY A 5 7.30 3.30 25.62
C GLY A 5 7.78 3.84 26.97
N ASP A 6 6.87 4.23 27.88
CA ASP A 6 7.27 4.62 29.24
C ASP A 6 7.78 3.41 30.05
N LYS A 7 8.80 3.66 30.87
CA LYS A 7 9.30 2.70 31.87
C LYS A 7 8.44 2.83 33.12
N THR A 8 7.63 1.81 33.40
CA THR A 8 6.78 1.78 34.60
C THR A 8 6.96 0.47 35.36
N THR A 9 6.85 0.53 36.68
CA THR A 9 6.83 -0.67 37.52
C THR A 9 5.49 -1.36 37.31
N CYS A 10 5.49 -2.59 36.82
CA CYS A 10 4.26 -3.31 36.57
C CYS A 10 3.61 -3.74 37.89
N PRO A 11 2.31 -3.45 38.13
CA PRO A 11 1.62 -3.86 39.35
C PRO A 11 1.43 -5.37 39.47
N HIS A 12 1.68 -6.14 38.39
CA HIS A 12 1.48 -7.58 38.36
C HIS A 12 2.75 -8.41 38.51
N CYS A 13 3.90 -7.94 38.02
CA CYS A 13 5.16 -8.66 38.19
C CYS A 13 6.16 -7.93 39.10
N GLY A 14 5.89 -6.69 39.51
CA GLY A 14 6.76 -5.92 40.41
C GLY A 14 8.07 -5.42 39.78
N GLU A 15 8.34 -5.80 38.53
CA GLU A 15 9.56 -5.43 37.80
C GLU A 15 9.38 -4.16 36.97
N MET A 16 10.50 -3.50 36.67
CA MET A 16 10.52 -2.35 35.76
C MET A 16 10.29 -2.80 34.33
N THR A 17 9.18 -2.37 33.73
CA THR A 17 8.76 -2.86 32.42
C THR A 17 8.52 -1.72 31.45
N ILE A 18 8.74 -2.00 30.16
CA ILE A 18 8.40 -1.10 29.08
C ILE A 18 6.98 -1.44 28.62
N VAL A 19 6.17 -0.41 28.48
CA VAL A 19 4.77 -0.55 28.10
C VAL A 19 4.65 -0.81 26.60
N LYS A 20 4.16 -2.00 26.24
CA LYS A 20 3.92 -2.44 24.86
C LYS A 20 2.46 -2.27 24.50
N GLN A 21 2.20 -1.64 23.37
CA GLN A 21 0.85 -1.59 22.83
C GLN A 21 0.53 -2.85 22.04
N VAL A 22 -0.59 -3.49 22.36
CA VAL A 22 -1.09 -4.68 21.66
C VAL A 22 -2.53 -4.41 21.21
N THR A 23 -2.83 -4.73 19.96
CA THR A 23 -4.19 -4.69 19.43
C THR A 23 -4.95 -5.92 19.92
N GLU A 24 -6.01 -5.70 20.69
CA GLU A 24 -6.94 -6.77 21.07
C GLU A 24 -7.86 -7.07 19.89
N MET A 25 -7.79 -8.30 19.38
CA MET A 25 -8.61 -8.81 18.29
C MET A 25 -9.63 -9.80 18.84
N ASP A 26 -10.88 -9.71 18.39
CA ASP A 26 -11.91 -10.72 18.63
C ASP A 26 -12.22 -11.43 17.31
N GLY A 27 -11.60 -12.59 17.10
CA GLY A 27 -11.61 -13.25 15.80
C GLY A 27 -10.97 -12.36 14.72
N TRP A 28 -11.78 -11.83 13.81
CA TRP A 28 -11.35 -11.00 12.68
C TRP A 28 -11.59 -9.49 12.88
N THR A 29 -12.23 -9.08 13.98
CA THR A 29 -12.53 -7.67 14.27
C THR A 29 -11.60 -7.11 15.33
N LYS A 30 -10.96 -5.96 15.03
CA LYS A 30 -10.10 -5.23 15.97
C LYS A 30 -10.98 -4.50 16.99
N LYS A 31 -10.90 -4.87 18.27
CA LYS A 31 -11.74 -4.29 19.35
C LYS A 31 -11.11 -3.08 20.02
N GLY A 32 -9.80 -2.92 19.96
CA GLY A 32 -9.12 -1.76 20.52
C GLY A 32 -7.65 -2.02 20.80
N GLU A 33 -6.95 -1.01 21.29
CA GLU A 33 -5.55 -1.09 21.65
C GLU A 33 -5.40 -1.07 23.18
N ILE A 34 -4.73 -2.08 23.72
CA ILE A 34 -4.45 -2.23 25.15
C ILE A 34 -2.96 -2.05 25.41
N LEU A 35 -2.61 -1.43 26.54
CA LEU A 35 -1.23 -1.34 27.00
C LEU A 35 -0.93 -2.55 27.89
N THR A 36 0.04 -3.35 27.45
CA THR A 36 0.47 -4.58 28.12
C THR A 36 1.90 -4.44 28.64
N CYS A 37 2.17 -5.14 29.74
CA CYS A 37 3.52 -5.32 30.23
C CYS A 37 4.35 -6.16 29.24
N ALA A 38 5.53 -5.68 28.85
CA ALA A 38 6.42 -6.46 27.96
C ALA A 38 6.94 -7.77 28.58
N LEU A 39 6.98 -7.89 29.91
CA LEU A 39 7.49 -9.08 30.61
C LEU A 39 6.39 -10.09 30.91
N CYS A 40 5.31 -9.66 31.58
CA CYS A 40 4.25 -10.59 32.03
C CYS A 40 3.01 -10.63 31.11
N GLY A 41 2.95 -9.78 30.08
CA GLY A 41 1.83 -9.74 29.12
C GLY A 41 0.49 -9.26 29.69
N LYS A 42 0.41 -8.94 31.00
CA LYS A 42 -0.83 -8.47 31.63
C LYS A 42 -1.15 -7.03 31.26
N LYS A 43 -2.45 -6.73 31.19
CA LYS A 43 -2.99 -5.40 30.87
C LYS A 43 -2.65 -4.43 32.02
N ILE A 44 -2.02 -3.31 31.69
CA ILE A 44 -1.66 -2.25 32.66
C ILE A 44 -2.65 -1.08 32.57
N ALA A 45 -3.11 -0.73 31.36
CA ALA A 45 -4.11 0.31 31.14
C ALA A 45 -4.74 0.18 29.74
N ASP A 46 -5.95 0.69 29.58
CA ASP A 46 -6.59 0.85 28.27
C ASP A 46 -6.11 2.16 27.62
N VAL A 47 -5.85 2.12 26.31
CA VAL A 47 -5.56 3.34 25.54
C VAL A 47 -6.90 4.02 25.26
N GLN A 48 -7.12 5.20 25.84
CA GLN A 48 -8.17 6.08 25.33
C GLN A 48 -7.81 6.45 23.89
N PRO A 49 -8.74 6.33 22.92
CA PRO A 49 -8.46 6.63 21.53
C PRO A 49 -8.24 8.13 21.38
N GLU A 50 -6.97 8.55 21.38
CA GLU A 50 -6.58 9.85 20.84
C GLU A 50 -6.86 9.78 19.33
N ALA A 51 -7.72 10.69 18.88
CA ALA A 51 -8.20 10.80 17.51
C ALA A 51 -7.06 10.63 16.50
N GLU A 52 -7.29 9.78 15.50
CA GLU A 52 -6.42 9.61 14.35
C GLU A 52 -6.23 10.96 13.64
N GLN A 53 -5.20 11.71 14.04
CA GLN A 53 -4.74 12.86 13.27
C GLN A 53 -4.05 12.33 12.02
N THR A 54 -4.80 12.39 10.91
CA THR A 54 -4.34 12.17 9.54
C THR A 54 -3.33 13.25 9.12
N GLU A 55 -2.13 13.23 9.68
CA GLU A 55 -0.98 13.98 9.15
C GLU A 55 -0.07 13.04 8.36
N LYS A 56 -0.51 12.66 7.15
CA LYS A 56 0.21 11.70 6.29
C LYS A 56 1.00 12.32 5.13
N ASN A 57 1.06 13.64 4.97
CA ASN A 57 1.79 14.25 3.84
C ASN A 57 3.11 14.94 4.21
N ASP A 58 3.24 15.58 5.37
CA ASP A 58 4.42 16.43 5.64
C ASP A 58 5.70 15.65 6.00
N LYS A 59 5.57 14.41 6.47
CA LYS A 59 6.74 13.60 6.83
C LYS A 59 7.48 13.05 5.61
N LEU A 60 6.78 12.85 4.49
CA LEU A 60 7.39 12.35 3.26
C LEU A 60 8.19 13.44 2.54
N SER A 61 7.74 14.70 2.61
CA SER A 61 8.48 15.84 2.06
C SER A 61 9.79 16.11 2.83
N ALA A 62 9.74 16.04 4.17
CA ALA A 62 10.94 16.17 5.02
C ALA A 62 11.97 15.05 4.77
N LEU A 63 11.51 13.80 4.56
CA LEU A 63 12.38 12.69 4.18
C LEU A 63 13.01 12.89 2.79
N SER A 64 12.23 13.42 1.83
CA SER A 64 12.71 13.64 0.46
C SER A 64 13.87 14.64 0.41
N ALA A 65 13.83 15.69 1.25
CA ALA A 65 14.90 16.68 1.39
C ALA A 65 16.19 16.09 2.01
N LEU A 66 16.07 15.08 2.87
CA LEU A 66 17.19 14.46 3.57
C LEU A 66 17.90 13.39 2.71
N LEU A 67 17.15 12.68 1.87
CA LEU A 67 17.67 11.64 0.98
C LEU A 67 18.30 12.19 -0.32
N GLY A 68 18.34 13.51 -0.50
CA GLY A 68 18.84 14.13 -1.74
C GLY A 68 17.95 13.80 -2.94
N GLY A 69 16.65 13.59 -2.71
CA GLY A 69 15.68 13.37 -3.77
C GLY A 69 15.45 14.66 -4.52
N GLU A 70 16.25 14.89 -5.56
CA GLU A 70 15.91 15.89 -6.57
C GLU A 70 14.50 15.56 -7.08
N THR A 71 13.57 16.49 -6.92
CA THR A 71 12.22 16.35 -7.44
C THR A 71 12.32 16.43 -8.95
N PHE A 72 12.59 15.30 -9.59
CA PHE A 72 12.51 15.20 -11.03
C PHE A 72 11.06 15.51 -11.42
N GLU A 73 10.85 16.67 -12.03
CA GLU A 73 9.61 16.96 -12.72
C GLU A 73 9.37 15.80 -13.67
N LYS A 74 8.29 15.06 -13.43
CA LYS A 74 7.94 13.92 -14.25
C LYS A 74 7.81 14.43 -15.69
N PRO A 75 8.69 14.03 -16.63
CA PRO A 75 8.59 14.52 -18.00
C PRO A 75 7.21 14.12 -18.52
N THR A 76 6.39 15.12 -18.79
CA THR A 76 5.01 14.88 -19.23
C THR A 76 5.10 14.60 -20.72
N VAL A 77 5.25 13.32 -21.07
CA VAL A 77 5.27 12.88 -22.46
C VAL A 77 3.84 12.96 -23.00
N SER A 78 3.60 13.94 -23.87
CA SER A 78 2.35 14.09 -24.62
C SER A 78 2.27 13.00 -25.69
N LEU A 79 1.79 11.82 -25.32
CA LEU A 79 1.53 10.72 -26.26
C LEU A 79 0.29 11.03 -27.09
N ASN A 80 0.41 10.95 -28.43
CA ASN A 80 -0.71 11.08 -29.33
C ASN A 80 -1.65 9.87 -29.23
N GLN A 81 -2.87 9.98 -29.76
CA GLN A 81 -3.83 8.87 -29.77
C GLN A 81 -3.36 7.68 -30.63
N GLU A 82 -2.41 7.89 -31.53
CA GLU A 82 -1.84 6.84 -32.38
C GLU A 82 -0.79 6.01 -31.65
N ASP A 83 -0.02 6.64 -30.76
CA ASP A 83 1.02 6.00 -29.93
C ASP A 83 0.46 5.04 -28.85
N ARG A 84 -0.87 4.93 -28.76
CA ARG A 84 -1.59 4.11 -27.78
C ARG A 84 -2.30 2.91 -28.41
N ARG A 85 -1.95 2.52 -29.64
CA ARG A 85 -2.63 1.45 -30.41
C ARG A 85 -1.94 0.08 -30.28
N PHE A 86 -1.54 -0.28 -29.08
CA PHE A 86 -0.87 -1.56 -28.83
C PHE A 86 -1.85 -2.74 -28.86
N CYS A 87 -1.43 -3.84 -29.49
CA CYS A 87 -2.16 -5.10 -29.50
C CYS A 87 -2.59 -5.54 -28.10
N LYS A 88 -1.74 -5.37 -27.06
CA LYS A 88 -2.12 -5.76 -25.69
C LYS A 88 -3.40 -5.09 -25.18
N ASP A 89 -3.66 -3.84 -25.56
CA ASP A 89 -4.79 -3.04 -25.07
C ASP A 89 -6.03 -3.17 -25.96
N CYS A 90 -5.92 -3.96 -27.04
CA CYS A 90 -6.97 -4.21 -28.00
C CYS A 90 -7.99 -5.21 -27.47
N LYS A 91 -9.27 -5.01 -27.80
CA LYS A 91 -10.37 -5.91 -27.48
C LYS A 91 -10.11 -7.33 -27.99
N PHE A 92 -9.61 -7.45 -29.22
CA PHE A 92 -9.40 -8.71 -29.95
C PHE A 92 -8.13 -9.48 -29.55
N ALA A 93 -7.33 -8.95 -28.62
CA ALA A 93 -6.12 -9.63 -28.17
C ALA A 93 -6.43 -10.65 -27.07
N ILE A 94 -6.31 -11.93 -27.43
CA ILE A 94 -6.43 -13.04 -26.49
C ILE A 94 -5.05 -13.25 -25.88
N ARG A 95 -4.90 -12.88 -24.61
CA ARG A 95 -3.66 -13.06 -23.86
C ARG A 95 -3.63 -14.49 -23.31
N ASN A 96 -2.80 -15.34 -23.88
CA ASN A 96 -2.39 -16.61 -23.27
C ASN A 96 -1.03 -16.38 -22.58
N ALA A 97 -0.72 -17.15 -21.54
CA ALA A 97 0.53 -17.04 -20.79
C ALA A 97 1.79 -17.16 -21.67
N PHE A 98 1.69 -17.87 -22.80
CA PHE A 98 2.82 -18.09 -23.71
C PHE A 98 2.78 -17.25 -24.99
N VAL A 99 1.57 -16.93 -25.49
CA VAL A 99 1.39 -16.26 -26.78
C VAL A 99 0.21 -15.30 -26.73
N ILE A 100 0.32 -14.17 -27.40
CA ILE A 100 -0.83 -13.30 -27.65
C ILE A 100 -1.31 -13.60 -29.06
N ARG A 101 -2.59 -13.93 -29.20
CA ARG A 101 -3.22 -14.13 -30.51
C ARG A 101 -4.24 -13.04 -30.78
N CYS A 102 -4.27 -12.57 -32.02
CA CYS A 102 -5.31 -11.67 -32.50
C CYS A 102 -6.47 -12.50 -33.04
N GLU A 103 -7.66 -12.37 -32.44
CA GLU A 103 -8.87 -13.07 -32.88
C GLU A 103 -9.29 -12.71 -34.32
N LEU A 104 -9.02 -11.47 -34.75
CA LEU A 104 -9.48 -10.96 -36.04
C LEU A 104 -8.64 -11.43 -37.24
N THR A 105 -7.37 -11.76 -37.00
CA THR A 105 -6.42 -12.20 -38.05
C THR A 105 -5.92 -13.63 -37.83
N ASP A 106 -6.26 -14.24 -36.69
CA ASP A 106 -5.78 -15.54 -36.21
C ASP A 106 -4.25 -15.72 -36.27
N LYS A 107 -3.53 -14.60 -36.06
CA LYS A 107 -2.08 -14.54 -36.03
C LYS A 107 -1.58 -14.36 -34.60
N VAL A 108 -0.41 -14.94 -34.34
CA VAL A 108 0.38 -14.61 -33.15
C VAL A 108 0.93 -13.21 -33.32
N VAL A 109 0.74 -12.36 -32.32
CA VAL A 109 1.18 -10.96 -32.27
C VAL A 109 1.95 -10.71 -30.99
N GLU A 110 2.79 -9.69 -30.98
CA GLU A 110 3.48 -9.24 -29.77
C GLU A 110 2.66 -8.18 -29.01
N ALA A 111 2.96 -8.01 -27.72
CA ALA A 111 2.22 -7.08 -26.86
C ALA A 111 2.33 -5.61 -27.31
N MET A 112 3.46 -5.26 -27.92
CA MET A 112 3.80 -3.90 -28.36
C MET A 112 3.61 -3.68 -29.87
N ASP A 113 3.08 -4.66 -30.60
CA ASP A 113 2.76 -4.48 -32.02
C ASP A 113 1.65 -3.43 -32.19
N ASP A 114 1.83 -2.55 -33.18
CA ASP A 114 0.84 -1.56 -33.57
C ASP A 114 -0.30 -2.18 -34.38
N CYS A 115 -1.54 -1.98 -33.93
CA CYS A 115 -2.71 -2.50 -34.60
C CYS A 115 -3.46 -1.41 -35.39
N LYS A 116 -3.59 -1.59 -36.72
CA LYS A 116 -4.38 -0.70 -37.59
C LYS A 116 -5.89 -0.75 -37.31
N LYS A 117 -6.38 -1.87 -36.75
CA LYS A 117 -7.79 -2.11 -36.40
C LYS A 117 -7.99 -2.10 -34.88
N PHE A 118 -7.26 -1.21 -34.18
CA PHE A 118 -7.31 -1.12 -32.73
C PHE A 118 -8.69 -0.68 -32.24
N VAL A 119 -9.29 -1.48 -31.36
CA VAL A 119 -10.48 -1.12 -30.60
C VAL A 119 -10.13 -1.29 -29.14
N LYS A 120 -10.20 -0.21 -28.37
CA LYS A 120 -9.84 -0.22 -26.94
C LYS A 120 -10.75 -1.21 -26.19
N ARG A 121 -10.16 -2.04 -25.34
CA ARG A 121 -10.92 -2.88 -24.42
C ARG A 121 -11.61 -1.99 -23.38
N GLU A 122 -12.94 -1.98 -23.37
CA GLU A 122 -13.70 -1.42 -22.26
C GLU A 122 -13.53 -2.33 -21.04
N ASN A 123 -13.04 -1.78 -19.94
CA ASN A 123 -13.03 -2.47 -18.67
C ASN A 123 -14.48 -2.50 -18.17
N LEU A 124 -15.06 -3.70 -18.07
CA LEU A 124 -16.25 -3.93 -17.24
C LEU A 124 -15.87 -3.85 -15.76
#